data_AF-A0A7C0TYJ5-F1
#
_entry.id   AF-A0A7C0TYJ5-F1
#
_cell.length_a   1.000
_cell.length_b   1.000
_cell.length_c   1.000
_cell.angle_alpha   90.00
_cell.angle_beta   90.00
_cell.angle_gamma   90.00
#
_symmetry.space_group_name_H-M   'P 1'
#
loop_
_entity.id
_entity.type
_entity.pdbx_description
1 polymer ?
#
loop_
_entity_poly.entity_id
_entity_poly.type
_entity_poly.pdbx_seq_one_letter_code
_entity_poly.pdbx_strand_id
1 'polypeptide(L)'
;MGVLEFIQQLTTQLMSIAWLLFLVTWILGWAIRGSPIPIHRVKRAGQGLIEDAVLAAFWMAMGSTIFALISYVVSNIYQPMPPPPTP
;
A
#
# COMPACT_ATOMS: atom_id res chain seq x y z
N MET A 1 11.35 -18.29 14.04
CA MET A 1 11.22 -16.94 13.46
C MET A 1 12.52 -16.60 12.77
N GLY A 2 12.66 -17.00 11.51
CA GLY A 2 13.81 -16.58 10.71
C GLY A 2 13.73 -15.08 10.41
N VAL A 3 14.88 -14.45 10.10
CA VAL A 3 14.94 -13.03 9.67
C VAL A 3 13.99 -12.77 8.49
N LEU A 4 13.83 -13.76 7.61
CA LEU A 4 12.97 -13.68 6.44
C LEU A 4 11.47 -13.61 6.81
N GLU A 5 11.01 -14.43 7.75
CA GLU A 5 9.63 -14.37 8.27
C GLU A 5 9.35 -13.04 8.97
N PHE A 6 10.32 -12.54 9.75
CA PHE A 6 10.19 -11.25 10.43
C PHE A 6 10.00 -10.10 9.43
N ILE A 7 10.82 -10.04 8.38
CA ILE A 7 10.72 -9.01 7.34
C ILE A 7 9.37 -9.11 6.62
N GLN A 8 8.94 -10.31 6.21
CA GLN A 8 7.66 -10.50 5.53
C GLN A 8 6.47 -10.05 6.38
N GLN A 9 6.47 -10.39 7.67
CA GLN A 9 5.42 -10.00 8.60
C GLN A 9 5.39 -8.48 8.78
N LEU A 10 6.56 -7.86 8.99
CA LEU A 10 6.69 -6.41 9.14
C LEU A 10 6.22 -5.66 7.88
N THR A 11 6.64 -6.12 6.69
CA THR A 11 6.20 -5.54 5.42
C THR A 11 4.68 -5.62 5.26
N THR A 12 4.08 -6.77 5.61
CA THR A 12 2.62 -6.95 5.53
C THR A 12 1.87 -6.04 6.50
N GLN A 13 2.36 -5.88 7.73
CA GLN A 13 1.78 -4.97 8.72
C GLN A 13 1.91 -3.50 8.31
N LEU A 14 3.07 -3.08 7.81
CA LEU A 14 3.26 -1.70 7.35
C LEU A 14 2.35 -1.40 6.15
N MET A 15 2.24 -2.33 5.21
CA MET A 15 1.35 -2.20 4.06
C MET A 15 -0.11 -2.06 4.49
N SER A 16 -0.58 -2.88 5.44
CA SER A 16 -1.98 -2.80 5.90
C SER A 16 -2.27 -1.49 6.64
N ILE A 17 -1.35 -1.01 7.48
CA ILE A 17 -1.48 0.28 8.17
C ILE A 17 -1.52 1.44 7.16
N ALA A 18 -0.68 1.40 6.13
CA ALA A 18 -0.62 2.43 5.10
C ALA A 18 -1.94 2.50 4.29
N TRP A 19 -2.49 1.34 3.90
CA TRP A 19 -3.81 1.29 3.25
C TRP A 19 -4.94 1.79 4.15
N LEU A 20 -4.89 1.48 5.44
CA LEU A 20 -5.88 1.95 6.41
C LEU A 20 -5.83 3.49 6.54
N LEU A 21 -4.63 4.07 6.67
CA LEU A 21 -4.44 5.53 6.74
C LEU A 21 -4.92 6.22 5.46
N PHE A 22 -4.67 5.62 4.30
CA PHE A 22 -5.21 6.10 3.03
C PHE A 22 -6.75 6.14 3.07
N LEU A 23 -7.41 5.04 3.44
CA LEU A 23 -8.86 4.97 3.46
C LEU A 23 -9.48 5.97 4.44
N VAL A 24 -8.89 6.12 5.63
CA VAL A 24 -9.34 7.10 6.63
C VAL A 24 -9.24 8.51 6.08
N THR A 25 -8.08 8.86 5.51
CA THR A 25 -7.86 10.19 4.91
C THR A 25 -8.80 10.45 3.74
N TRP A 26 -9.03 9.43 2.89
CA TRP A 26 -9.95 9.49 1.76
C TRP A 26 -11.39 9.75 2.20
N ILE A 27 -11.90 8.96 3.15
CA ILE A 27 -13.26 9.10 3.68
C ILE A 27 -13.43 10.47 4.33
N LEU A 28 -12.47 10.90 5.16
CA LEU A 28 -12.50 12.21 5.80
C LEU A 28 -12.47 13.36 4.78
N GLY A 29 -11.63 13.26 3.76
CA GLY A 29 -11.56 14.26 2.69
C GLY A 29 -12.90 14.46 1.98
N TRP A 30 -13.57 13.35 1.63
CA TRP A 30 -14.91 13.39 1.03
C TRP A 30 -15.98 13.86 2.01
N ALA A 31 -15.94 13.43 3.27
CA ALA A 31 -16.88 13.87 4.30
C ALA A 31 -16.80 15.38 4.53
N ILE A 32 -15.59 15.95 4.57
CA ILE A 32 -15.37 17.38 4.76
C ILE A 32 -15.82 18.16 3.51
N ARG A 33 -15.42 17.71 2.31
CA ARG A 33 -15.76 18.38 1.05
C ARG A 33 -17.26 18.32 0.73
N GLY A 34 -17.89 17.19 1.00
CA GLY A 34 -19.32 16.93 0.79
C GLY A 34 -20.23 17.50 1.87
N SER A 35 -19.67 18.02 2.97
CA SER A 35 -20.46 18.60 4.04
C SER A 35 -21.27 19.83 3.54
N PRO A 36 -22.52 20.02 4.02
CA PRO A 36 -23.36 21.17 3.65
C PRO A 36 -22.90 22.49 4.29
N ILE A 37 -21.63 22.58 4.71
CA ILE A 37 -21.09 23.73 5.44
C ILE A 37 -20.60 24.79 4.43
N PRO A 38 -21.10 26.04 4.49
CA PRO A 38 -20.76 27.11 3.55
C PRO A 38 -19.42 27.80 3.90
N ILE A 39 -18.41 27.05 4.34
CA ILE A 39 -17.07 27.58 4.67
C ILE A 39 -16.10 27.14 3.59
N HIS A 40 -15.73 28.06 2.70
CA HIS A 40 -14.82 27.78 1.58
C HIS A 40 -13.47 27.19 2.04
N ARG A 41 -12.93 27.65 3.18
CA ARG A 41 -11.67 27.15 3.73
C ARG A 41 -11.74 25.66 4.10
N VAL A 42 -12.87 25.22 4.66
CA VAL A 42 -13.10 23.82 5.06
C VAL A 42 -13.19 22.92 3.81
N LYS A 43 -13.92 23.36 2.79
CA LYS A 43 -13.98 22.63 1.51
C LYS A 43 -12.61 22.50 0.84
N ARG A 44 -11.78 23.54 0.90
CA ARG A 44 -10.41 23.51 0.39
C ARG A 44 -9.51 22.53 1.17
N ALA A 45 -9.66 22.47 2.49
CA ALA A 45 -8.94 21.49 3.32
C ALA A 45 -9.35 20.05 2.96
N GLY A 46 -10.65 19.79 2.80
CA GLY A 46 -11.14 18.48 2.34
C GLY A 46 -10.60 18.09 0.96
N GLN A 47 -10.51 19.05 0.02
CA GLN A 47 -9.90 18.80 -1.29
C GLN A 47 -8.40 18.48 -1.19
N GLY A 48 -7.64 19.18 -0.34
CA GLY A 48 -6.24 18.87 -0.10
C GLY A 48 -6.03 17.46 0.45
N LEU A 49 -6.85 17.03 1.42
CA LEU A 49 -6.79 15.66 1.95
C LEU A 49 -7.06 14.60 0.89
N ILE A 50 -8.00 14.85 -0.03
CA ILE A 50 -8.28 13.94 -1.14
C ILE A 50 -7.07 13.86 -2.08
N GLU A 51 -6.46 15.00 -2.44
CA GLU A 51 -5.30 15.06 -3.33
C GLU A 51 -4.10 14.31 -2.75
N ASP A 52 -3.79 14.56 -1.48
CA ASP A 52 -2.73 13.87 -0.73
C ASP A 52 -3.01 12.36 -0.65
N ALA A 53 -4.26 11.96 -0.42
CA ALA A 53 -4.66 10.55 -0.39
C ALA A 53 -4.49 9.86 -1.75
N VAL A 54 -4.84 10.53 -2.87
CA VAL A 54 -4.63 9.99 -4.23
C VAL A 54 -3.14 9.78 -4.49
N LEU A 55 -2.30 10.77 -4.17
CA LEU A 55 -0.85 10.68 -4.34
C LEU A 55 -0.26 9.55 -3.49
N ALA A 56 -0.68 9.43 -2.23
CA ALA A 56 -0.25 8.35 -1.35
C ALA A 56 -0.63 6.97 -1.91
N ALA A 57 -1.89 6.79 -2.35
CA ALA A 57 -2.34 5.53 -2.96
C ALA A 57 -1.59 5.21 -4.26
N PHE A 58 -1.32 6.21 -5.09
CA PHE A 58 -0.52 6.04 -6.30
C PHE A 58 0.87 5.51 -5.98
N TRP A 59 1.57 6.13 -5.02
CA TRP A 59 2.91 5.69 -4.60
C TRP A 59 2.90 4.30 -3.97
N MET A 60 1.89 3.99 -3.14
CA MET A 60 1.75 2.65 -2.56
C MET A 60 1.53 1.58 -3.63
N ALA A 61 0.68 1.84 -4.62
CA ALA A 61 0.42 0.91 -5.72
C ALA A 61 1.65 0.72 -6.62
N MET A 62 2.37 1.81 -6.93
CA MET A 62 3.63 1.73 -7.67
C MET A 62 4.69 0.92 -6.91
N GLY A 63 4.86 1.20 -5.62
CA GLY A 63 5.82 0.49 -4.77
C GLY A 63 5.52 -1.00 -4.65
N SER A 64 4.26 -1.36 -4.44
CA SER A 64 3.84 -2.77 -4.36
C SER A 64 4.06 -3.51 -5.69
N THR A 65 3.78 -2.84 -6.81
CA THR A 65 3.98 -3.41 -8.15
C THR A 65 5.46 -3.67 -8.43
N ILE A 66 6.34 -2.70 -8.15
CA ILE A 66 7.79 -2.87 -8.33
C ILE A 66 8.32 -3.99 -7.44
N PHE A 67 7.89 -4.04 -6.18
CA PHE A 67 8.32 -5.09 -5.26
C PHE A 67 7.87 -6.49 -5.70
N ALA A 68 6.63 -6.61 -6.19
CA ALA A 68 6.10 -7.85 -6.74
C ALA A 68 6.89 -8.29 -7.99
N LEU A 69 7.24 -7.34 -8.87
CA LEU A 69 8.05 -7.61 -10.06
C LEU A 69 9.44 -8.14 -9.68
N ILE A 70 10.13 -7.50 -8.74
CA ILE A 70 11.45 -7.96 -8.25
C ILE A 70 11.32 -9.36 -7.66
N SER A 71 10.32 -9.57 -6.80
CA SER A 71 10.07 -10.86 -6.16
C SER A 71 9.81 -11.97 -7.18
N TYR A 72 9.06 -11.66 -8.24
CA TYR A 72 8.80 -12.57 -9.35
C TYR A 72 10.08 -12.90 -10.14
N VAL A 73 10.90 -11.91 -10.47
CA VAL A 73 12.16 -12.16 -11.20
C VAL A 73 13.11 -13.03 -10.38
N VAL A 74 13.27 -12.72 -9.09
CA VAL A 74 14.16 -13.47 -8.18
C VAL A 74 13.71 -14.92 -8.01
N SER A 75 12.40 -15.18 -7.88
CA SER A 75 11.88 -16.54 -7.71
C SER A 75 12.08 -17.43 -8.94
N ASN A 76 12.11 -16.84 -10.14
CA ASN A 76 12.40 -17.58 -11.37
C ASN A 76 13.89 -17.93 -11.51
N ILE A 77 14.80 -17.12 -10.94
CA ILE A 77 16.25 -17.34 -11.02
C ILE A 77 16.73 -18.34 -9.95
N TYR A 78 16.15 -18.30 -8.75
CA TYR A 78 16.49 -19.19 -7.63
C TYR A 78 15.55 -20.40 -7.53
N GLN A 79 15.45 -21.21 -8.59
CA GLN A 79 14.77 -22.50 -8.49
C GLN A 79 15.70 -23.53 -7.82
N PRO A 80 15.38 -24.06 -6.62
CA PRO A 80 16.17 -25.13 -6.03
C PRO A 80 16.11 -26.36 -6.95
N MET A 81 17.25 -27.06 -7.10
CA MET A 81 17.34 -28.25 -7.93
C MET A 81 16.24 -29.25 -7.54
N PRO A 82 15.51 -29.81 -8.53
CA PRO A 82 14.46 -30.77 -8.22
C PRO A 82 15.06 -31.95 -7.42
N PRO A 83 14.32 -32.49 -6.44
CA PRO A 83 14.79 -33.65 -5.69
C PRO A 83 15.04 -34.82 -6.66
N PRO A 84 16.11 -35.61 -6.46
CA PRO A 84 16.43 -36.73 -7.32
C PRO A 84 15.25 -37.71 -7.40
N PRO A 85 15.00 -38.34 -8.58
CA PRO A 85 13.89 -39.28 -8.74
C PRO A 85 13.95 -40.39 -7.69
N THR A 86 12.85 -40.63 -7.00
CA THR A 86 12.70 -41.81 -6.13
C THR A 86 12.47 -43.04 -7.01
N PRO A 87 13.18 -44.16 -6.78
CA PRO A 87 13.02 -45.41 -7.55
C PRO A 87 11.65 -46.06 -7.37
#